data_AF-A0A8T3BP42-F1
#
_entry.id   AF-A0A8T3BP42-F1
#
_cell.length_a   1.000
_cell.length_b   1.000
_cell.length_c   1.000
_cell.angle_alpha   90.00
_cell.angle_beta   90.00
_cell.angle_gamma   90.00
#
_symmetry.space_group_name_H-M   'P 1'
#
loop_
_entity.id
_entity.type
_entity.pdbx_description
1 polymer ?
#
loop_
_entity_poly.entity_id
_entity_poly.type
_entity_poly.pdbx_seq_one_letter_code
_entity_poly.pdbx_strand_id
1 'polypeptide(L)'
;MVVTVSRKRFWTSFKIEQKEKMFGFAERVGWRLQKQYENAIDEFCNEIGVHQKVFKVWMHNNKHSIRKQQLLMQKQPHEQLEHLSLQQRD
;
A
#
# COMPACT_ATOMS: atom_id res chain seq x y z
N MET A 1 26.67 31.52 0.81
CA MET A 1 26.00 30.21 0.92
C MET A 1 24.51 30.47 1.09
N VAL A 2 23.68 30.10 0.13
CA VAL A 2 22.23 30.32 0.21
C VAL A 2 21.67 29.23 1.12
N VAL A 3 21.27 29.59 2.34
CA VAL A 3 20.64 28.64 3.26
C VAL A 3 19.22 28.42 2.76
N THR A 4 19.00 27.38 1.95
CA THR A 4 17.65 26.97 1.59
C THR A 4 17.00 26.45 2.87
N VAL A 5 16.10 27.23 3.47
CA VAL A 5 15.31 26.81 4.63
C VAL A 5 14.60 25.52 4.22
N SER A 6 15.02 24.39 4.78
CA SER A 6 14.43 23.07 4.55
C SER A 6 12.95 23.16 4.89
N ARG A 7 12.12 23.30 3.85
CA ARG A 7 10.67 23.46 4.00
C ARG A 7 10.16 22.22 4.75
N LYS A 8 9.83 22.41 6.04
CA LYS A 8 9.42 21.34 6.94
C LYS A 8 8.26 20.60 6.28
N ARG A 9 8.44 19.30 6.03
CA ARG A 9 7.41 18.49 5.36
C ARG A 9 6.19 18.45 6.28
N PHE A 10 5.05 18.93 5.78
CA PHE A 10 3.80 18.78 6.50
C PHE A 10 3.41 17.31 6.46
N TRP A 11 3.14 16.75 7.63
CA TRP A 11 2.66 15.39 7.73
C TRP A 11 1.18 15.37 7.37
N THR A 12 0.84 14.66 6.31
CA THR A 12 -0.54 14.48 5.90
C THR A 12 -1.14 13.31 6.67
N SER A 13 -2.24 13.57 7.38
CA SER A 13 -3.07 12.53 7.99
C SER A 13 -4.30 12.30 7.12
N PHE A 14 -4.68 11.04 6.94
CA PHE A 14 -5.85 10.65 6.15
C PHE A 14 -6.98 10.18 7.06
N LYS A 15 -8.21 10.55 6.70
CA LYS A 15 -9.42 10.00 7.32
C LYS A 15 -9.54 8.50 7.01
N ILE A 16 -10.30 7.77 7.82
CA ILE A 16 -10.52 6.32 7.63
C ILE A 16 -11.12 6.05 6.24
N GLU A 17 -12.18 6.77 5.87
CA GLU A 17 -12.82 6.64 4.55
C GLU A 17 -11.86 6.89 3.37
N GLN A 18 -10.97 7.88 3.51
CA GLN A 18 -9.94 8.14 2.49
C GLN A 18 -8.98 6.96 2.37
N LYS A 19 -8.55 6.38 3.50
CA LYS A 19 -7.66 5.20 3.48
C LYS A 19 -8.35 4.02 2.82
N GLU A 20 -9.61 3.74 3.14
CA GLU A 20 -10.37 2.62 2.55
C GLU A 20 -10.45 2.76 1.02
N LYS A 21 -10.82 3.95 0.53
CA LYS A 21 -10.85 4.24 -0.91
C LYS A 21 -9.45 4.10 -1.54
N MET A 22 -8.42 4.64 -0.88
CA MET A 22 -7.02 4.55 -1.33
C MET A 22 -6.52 3.11 -1.40
N PHE A 23 -6.88 2.26 -0.44
CA PHE A 23 -6.58 0.83 -0.43
C PHE A 23 -7.28 0.11 -1.58
N GLY A 24 -8.59 0.31 -1.75
CA GLY A 24 -9.34 -0.33 -2.83
C GLY A 24 -8.80 0.02 -4.22
N PHE A 25 -8.41 1.28 -4.44
CA PHE A 25 -7.75 1.68 -5.68
C PHE A 25 -6.39 0.98 -5.82
N ALA A 26 -5.58 0.94 -4.76
CA ALA A 26 -4.25 0.35 -4.78
C ALA A 26 -4.26 -1.16 -5.07
N GLU A 27 -5.24 -1.89 -4.53
CA GLU A 27 -5.44 -3.31 -4.82
C GLU A 27 -5.83 -3.52 -6.29
N ARG A 28 -6.74 -2.71 -6.83
CA ARG A 28 -7.18 -2.78 -8.22
C ARG A 28 -6.02 -2.59 -9.21
N VAL A 29 -5.09 -1.68 -8.91
CA VAL A 29 -3.91 -1.40 -9.76
C VAL A 29 -2.67 -2.21 -9.35
N GLY A 30 -2.80 -3.16 -8.43
CA GLY A 30 -1.72 -4.06 -8.01
C GLY A 30 -0.53 -3.34 -7.35
N TRP A 31 -0.77 -2.23 -6.67
CA TRP A 31 0.25 -1.43 -5.97
C TRP A 31 1.37 -0.89 -6.89
N ARG A 32 1.15 -0.89 -8.21
CA ARG A 32 2.13 -0.44 -9.21
C ARG A 32 1.48 0.57 -10.15
N LEU A 33 1.78 1.84 -9.92
CA LEU A 33 1.32 2.93 -10.77
C LEU A 33 2.12 2.96 -12.07
N GLN A 34 1.45 2.65 -13.18
CA GLN A 34 1.96 2.82 -14.53
C GLN A 34 1.45 4.14 -15.13
N LYS A 35 2.12 4.65 -16.17
CA LYS A 35 1.74 5.92 -16.82
C LYS A 35 0.28 5.95 -17.31
N GLN A 36 -0.24 4.82 -17.75
CA GLN A 36 -1.63 4.69 -18.19
C GLN A 36 -2.67 5.02 -17.10
N TYR A 37 -2.31 4.89 -15.82
CA TYR A 37 -3.20 5.18 -14.71
C TYR A 37 -3.13 6.65 -14.27
N GLU A 38 -2.28 7.50 -14.85
CA GLU A 38 -2.12 8.88 -14.35
C GLU A 38 -3.41 9.69 -14.35
N ASN A 39 -4.22 9.58 -15.41
CA ASN A 39 -5.53 10.24 -15.47
C ASN A 39 -6.50 9.67 -14.43
N ALA A 40 -6.57 8.34 -14.32
CA ALA A 40 -7.45 7.68 -13.33
C ALA A 40 -7.05 8.00 -11.89
N ILE A 41 -5.74 8.14 -11.62
CA ILE A 41 -5.26 8.57 -10.30
C ILE A 41 -5.67 10.01 -10.04
N ASP A 42 -5.56 10.91 -11.03
CA ASP A 42 -5.91 12.31 -10.87
C ASP A 42 -7.39 12.48 -10.52
N GLU A 43 -8.26 11.85 -11.30
CA GLU A 43 -9.71 11.85 -11.07
C GLU A 43 -10.07 11.27 -9.70
N PHE A 44 -9.50 10.11 -9.35
CA PHE A 44 -9.68 9.50 -8.03
C PHE A 44 -9.20 10.40 -6.88
N CYS A 45 -8.02 11.01 -7.04
CA CYS A 45 -7.43 11.91 -6.05
C CYS A 45 -8.28 13.16 -5.84
N ASN A 46 -8.85 13.72 -6.91
CA ASN A 46 -9.76 14.84 -6.87
C ASN A 46 -11.06 14.47 -6.13
N GLU A 47 -11.60 13.28 -6.34
CA GLU A 47 -12.80 12.79 -5.65
C GLU A 47 -12.60 12.69 -4.13
N ILE A 48 -11.48 12.12 -3.68
CA ILE A 48 -11.23 11.90 -2.24
C ILE A 48 -10.55 13.09 -1.53
N GLY A 49 -10.22 14.15 -2.28
CA GLY A 49 -9.53 15.33 -1.76
C GLY A 49 -8.09 15.07 -1.31
N VAL A 50 -7.34 14.23 -2.03
CA VAL A 50 -5.94 13.91 -1.74
C VAL A 50 -5.07 14.34 -2.91
N HIS A 51 -3.92 14.99 -2.65
CA HIS A 51 -3.00 15.33 -3.74
C HIS A 51 -2.39 14.09 -4.39
N GLN A 52 -2.35 14.06 -5.72
CA GLN A 52 -1.75 12.95 -6.51
C GLN A 52 -0.35 12.55 -6.03
N LYS A 53 0.53 13.54 -5.75
CA LYS A 53 1.89 13.29 -5.27
C LYS A 53 1.90 12.58 -3.91
N VAL A 54 0.99 12.97 -3.02
CA VAL A 54 0.84 12.38 -1.69
C VAL A 54 0.34 10.93 -1.80
N PHE A 55 -0.64 10.67 -2.65
CA PHE A 55 -1.13 9.33 -2.93
C PHE A 55 -0.05 8.42 -3.55
N LYS A 56 0.72 8.91 -4.53
CA LYS A 56 1.84 8.20 -5.15
C LYS A 56 2.89 7.78 -4.11
N VAL A 57 3.27 8.69 -3.21
CA VAL A 57 4.20 8.41 -2.10
C VAL A 57 3.59 7.40 -1.12
N TRP A 58 2.31 7.56 -0.76
CA TRP A 58 1.61 6.63 0.11
C TRP A 58 1.60 5.21 -0.48
N MET A 59 1.26 5.05 -1.76
CA MET A 59 1.30 3.74 -2.43
C MET A 59 2.71 3.15 -2.43
N HIS A 60 3.72 3.98 -2.72
CA HIS A 60 5.12 3.53 -2.70
C HIS A 60 5.53 3.00 -1.33
N ASN A 61 5.15 3.69 -0.26
CA ASN A 61 5.49 3.33 1.10
C ASN A 61 4.78 2.04 1.54
N ASN A 62 3.48 1.92 1.24
CA ASN A 62 2.66 0.81 1.72
C ASN A 62 2.87 -0.49 0.94
N LYS A 63 3.29 -0.44 -0.34
CA LYS A 63 3.41 -1.65 -1.18
C LYS A 63 4.30 -2.75 -0.58
N HIS A 64 5.35 -2.37 0.17
CA HIS A 64 6.28 -3.34 0.77
C HIS A 64 5.67 -4.00 2.01
N SER A 65 5.03 -3.21 2.87
CA SER A 65 4.33 -3.70 4.06
C SER A 65 3.20 -4.66 3.67
N ILE A 66 2.43 -4.30 2.64
CA ILE A 66 1.31 -5.12 2.15
C ILE A 66 1.80 -6.43 1.53
N ARG A 67 2.84 -6.41 0.70
CA ARG A 67 3.43 -7.65 0.17
C ARG A 67 3.94 -8.57 1.27
N LYS A 68 4.58 -8.02 2.31
CA LYS A 68 5.02 -8.80 3.46
C LYS A 68 3.83 -9.44 4.18
N GLN A 69 2.75 -8.68 4.42
CA GLN A 69 1.53 -9.21 5.04
C GLN A 69 0.90 -10.32 4.19
N GLN A 70 0.77 -10.13 2.88
CA GLN A 70 0.23 -11.15 1.97
C GLN A 70 1.08 -12.43 1.97
N LEU A 71 2.41 -12.31 1.94
CA LEU A 71 3.32 -13.46 2.04
C LEU A 71 3.20 -14.18 3.38
N LEU A 72 3.04 -13.44 4.48
CA LEU A 72 2.85 -14.03 5.81
C LEU A 72 1.50 -14.77 5.90
N MET A 73 0.44 -14.24 5.29
CA MET A 73 -0.86 -14.91 5.23
C MET A 73 -0.82 -16.18 4.37
N GLN A 74 0.03 -16.24 3.33
CA GLN A 74 0.21 -17.44 2.50
C GLN A 74 1.05 -18.55 3.14
N LYS A 75 1.87 -18.27 4.17
CA LYS A 75 2.68 -19.30 4.83
C LYS A 75 1.91 -20.17 5.83
N GLN A 76 0.81 -19.64 6.38
CA GLN A 76 0.02 -20.29 7.43
C GLN A 76 -0.64 -21.63 7.03
N PRO A 77 -1.09 -21.88 5.79
CA PRO A 77 -1.71 -23.17 5.45
C PRO A 77 -0.72 -24.34 5.38
N HIS A 78 0.55 -24.09 5.02
CA HIS A 78 1.51 -25.16 4.73
C HIS A 78 2.21 -25.70 5.99
N GLU A 79 2.43 -24.86 7.01
CA GLU A 79 3.12 -25.28 8.25
C GLU A 79 2.23 -26.22 9.08
N GLN A 80 0.90 -26.09 8.98
CA GLN A 80 -0.03 -27.01 9.64
C GLN A 80 -0.05 -28.40 8.98
N LEU A 81 0.14 -28.49 7.66
CA LEU A 81 0.14 -29.76 6.93
C LEU A 81 1.42 -30.58 7.19
N GLU A 82 2.57 -29.90 7.25
CA GLU A 82 3.85 -30.50 7.63
C GLU A 82 3.80 -31.07 9.06
N HIS A 83 3.28 -30.30 10.02
CA HIS A 83 3.10 -30.77 11.41
C HIS A 83 2.12 -31.95 11.53
N LEU A 84 1.02 -31.96 10.77
CA LEU A 84 0.08 -33.09 10.77
C LEU A 84 0.71 -34.36 10.19
N SER A 85 1.56 -34.21 9.16
CA SER A 85 2.23 -35.33 8.50
C SER A 85 3.35 -35.97 9.34
N LEU A 86 3.99 -35.19 10.23
CA LEU A 86 5.00 -35.70 11.16
C LEU A 86 4.38 -36.48 12.32
N GLN A 87 3.15 -36.15 12.71
CA GLN A 87 2.44 -36.83 13.79
C GLN A 87 1.81 -38.18 13.38
N GLN A 88 1.94 -38.56 12.11
CA GLN A 88 1.46 -39.83 11.54
C GLN A 88 2.60 -40.83 11.26
N ARG A 89 3.84 -40.54 11.70
CA ARG A 89 5.02 -41.41 11.53
C ARG A 89 5.47 -42.12 12.82
N ASP A 90 4.57 -42.31 13.77
CA ASP A 90 4.74 -43.23 14.91
C ASP A 90 3.78 -44.42 14.74
#